data_AF-A0A0M3LIA6-F1
#
_entry.id   AF-A0A0M3LIA6-F1
#
_cell.length_a   1.000
_cell.length_b   1.000
_cell.length_c   1.000
_cell.angle_alpha   90.00
_cell.angle_beta   90.00
_cell.angle_gamma   90.00
#
_symmetry.space_group_name_H-M   'P 1'
#
loop_
_entity.id
_entity.type
_entity.pdbx_description
1 polymer ?
#
loop_
_entity_poly.entity_id
_entity_poly.type
_entity_poly.pdbx_seq_one_letter_code
_entity_poly.pdbx_strand_id
1 'polypeptide(L)'
;RHSYLVKIQTVSEEMYEYSKVRSWGKQLLHNHQPTNMMGILTGALVSRLYQESRANIWKQVVVDVMEKNMFLLNHIVDGALDEGVAYGSYSSKSIAQYVFLAQRHFGINHNGNYWLKMHFWFYYATVLPGFQRTVGIADSNYNWFYGPESQLVFLDKFVLKNGAGNWLAQQIRKHRPKDGPMTQSNSQRYCTLHTEYIWYDPSLTPRPPSDHDTPKIHVFPNWGVLTYGAGLPNNQANTFLSFKSGKLGGRAVYDLVHFQPYSWIDGWRSFNPGHEHPDQNSFTFAPNGQVFVSEALYGPKLSHLNNVLAFAPSSTSQCNEPWEGQLGECGHWLKYTTDEAADAAGEIISSSQHGEMMFTSGEAVSAYSSAMKLKSVYRALVLLNTQTLLVVDHIEKLEGSPLSSVSAFFHNLDIDFKYVPY
;
A
#
# COMPACT_ATOMS: atom_id res chain seq x y z
N ARG A 1 27.55 -29.47 -3.89
CA ARG A 1 26.85 -29.01 -5.12
C ARG A 1 25.64 -29.88 -5.45
N HIS A 2 25.81 -31.20 -5.63
CA HIS A 2 24.69 -32.10 -5.95
C HIS A 2 23.56 -32.07 -4.89
N SER A 3 23.89 -32.16 -3.60
CA SER A 3 22.90 -32.07 -2.50
C SER A 3 22.05 -30.79 -2.53
N TYR A 4 22.68 -29.63 -2.80
CA TYR A 4 21.96 -28.37 -2.93
C TYR A 4 21.06 -28.32 -4.16
N LEU A 5 21.51 -28.85 -5.30
CA LEU A 5 20.69 -28.94 -6.50
C LEU A 5 19.45 -29.82 -6.26
N VAL A 6 19.62 -30.98 -5.63
CA VAL A 6 18.51 -31.86 -5.25
C VAL A 6 17.53 -31.12 -4.34
N LYS A 7 18.02 -30.41 -3.32
CA LYS A 7 17.15 -29.64 -2.43
C LYS A 7 16.37 -28.54 -3.16
N ILE A 8 17.02 -27.80 -4.07
CA ILE A 8 16.36 -26.77 -4.90
C ILE A 8 15.24 -27.40 -5.74
N GLN A 9 15.52 -28.53 -6.40
CA GLN A 9 14.52 -29.22 -7.21
C GLN A 9 13.34 -29.70 -6.38
N THR A 10 13.57 -30.33 -5.24
CA THR A 10 12.51 -30.80 -4.34
C THR A 10 11.62 -29.66 -3.87
N VAL A 11 12.21 -28.57 -3.36
CA VAL A 11 11.43 -27.42 -2.87
C VAL A 11 10.68 -26.70 -4.00
N SER A 12 11.27 -26.62 -5.20
CA SER A 12 10.60 -26.03 -6.36
C SER A 12 9.39 -26.84 -6.79
N GLU A 13 9.50 -28.17 -6.80
CA GLU A 13 8.38 -29.07 -7.08
C GLU A 13 7.27 -28.93 -6.02
N GLU A 14 7.63 -28.91 -4.74
CA GLU A 14 6.67 -28.71 -3.64
C GLU A 14 5.92 -27.38 -3.78
N MET A 15 6.64 -26.28 -4.06
CA MET A 15 6.02 -24.97 -4.29
C MET A 15 5.13 -24.95 -5.53
N TYR A 16 5.54 -25.62 -6.61
CA TYR A 16 4.74 -25.78 -7.82
C TYR A 16 3.43 -26.53 -7.54
N GLU A 17 3.47 -27.65 -6.82
CA GLU A 17 2.26 -28.37 -6.42
C GLU A 17 1.36 -27.53 -5.51
N TYR A 18 1.94 -26.77 -4.57
CA TYR A 18 1.18 -25.85 -3.73
C TYR A 18 0.53 -24.70 -4.52
N SER A 19 1.14 -24.24 -5.61
CA SER A 19 0.54 -23.19 -6.46
C SER A 19 -0.83 -23.59 -7.01
N LYS A 20 -1.10 -24.89 -7.17
CA LYS A 20 -2.37 -25.40 -7.72
C LYS A 20 -3.51 -25.39 -6.70
N VAL A 21 -3.18 -25.47 -5.41
CA VAL A 21 -4.16 -25.68 -4.32
C VAL A 21 -4.23 -24.53 -3.32
N ARG A 22 -3.19 -23.70 -3.21
CA ARG A 22 -3.15 -22.56 -2.27
C ARG A 22 -3.71 -21.30 -2.92
N SER A 23 -4.29 -20.43 -2.10
CA SER A 23 -4.96 -19.20 -2.54
C SER A 23 -4.02 -18.25 -3.29
N TRP A 24 -2.73 -18.17 -2.92
CA TRP A 24 -1.75 -17.33 -3.61
C TRP A 24 -1.54 -17.71 -5.09
N GLY A 25 -1.90 -18.92 -5.51
CA GLY A 25 -1.89 -19.29 -6.93
C GLY A 25 -3.01 -18.64 -7.75
N LYS A 26 -4.03 -18.07 -7.08
CA LYS A 26 -5.23 -17.49 -7.70
C LYS A 26 -5.47 -16.02 -7.31
N GLN A 27 -4.99 -15.60 -6.15
CA GLN A 27 -5.10 -14.22 -5.65
C GLN A 27 -4.02 -13.34 -6.29
N LEU A 28 -4.39 -12.67 -7.37
CA LEU A 28 -3.54 -11.79 -8.16
C LEU A 28 -3.17 -10.54 -7.38
N LEU A 29 -2.00 -9.96 -7.71
CA LEU A 29 -1.41 -8.76 -7.12
C LEU A 29 -1.04 -8.82 -5.62
N HIS A 30 -1.72 -9.65 -4.81
CA HIS A 30 -1.45 -9.85 -3.39
C HIS A 30 -0.02 -10.36 -3.15
N ASN A 31 0.70 -9.75 -2.22
CA ASN A 31 2.13 -9.95 -1.91
C ASN A 31 2.64 -11.40 -1.90
N HIS A 32 1.84 -12.37 -1.45
CA HIS A 32 2.21 -13.79 -1.42
C HIS A 32 2.42 -14.37 -2.82
N GLN A 33 1.65 -13.92 -3.82
CA GLN A 33 1.74 -14.48 -5.17
C GLN A 33 3.08 -14.18 -5.84
N PRO A 34 3.52 -12.91 -6.04
CA PRO A 34 4.79 -12.65 -6.70
C PRO A 34 5.95 -13.23 -5.89
N THR A 35 5.87 -13.24 -4.56
CA THR A 35 6.90 -13.86 -3.70
C THR A 35 7.09 -15.35 -3.96
N ASN A 36 6.00 -16.12 -3.96
CA ASN A 36 6.09 -17.56 -4.17
C ASN A 36 6.44 -17.90 -5.62
N MET A 37 5.91 -17.14 -6.59
CA MET A 37 6.26 -17.29 -8.01
C MET A 37 7.75 -17.04 -8.28
N MET A 38 8.36 -16.06 -7.61
CA MET A 38 9.80 -15.82 -7.73
C MET A 38 10.65 -16.93 -7.11
N GLY A 39 10.18 -17.57 -6.05
CA GLY A 39 10.80 -18.79 -5.50
C GLY A 39 10.83 -19.91 -6.54
N ILE A 40 9.70 -20.19 -7.18
CA ILE A 40 9.58 -21.22 -8.23
C ILE A 40 10.44 -20.85 -9.44
N LEU A 41 10.39 -19.61 -9.92
CA LEU A 41 11.14 -19.17 -11.11
C LEU A 41 12.65 -19.30 -10.91
N THR A 42 13.15 -18.90 -9.74
CA THR A 42 14.57 -19.04 -9.40
C THR A 42 14.99 -20.51 -9.41
N GLY A 43 14.18 -21.37 -8.80
CA GLY A 43 14.40 -22.83 -8.81
C GLY A 43 14.38 -23.43 -10.21
N ALA A 44 13.45 -22.99 -11.07
CA ALA A 44 13.36 -23.40 -12.47
C ALA A 44 14.59 -22.98 -13.28
N LEU A 45 15.05 -21.72 -13.14
CA LEU A 45 16.24 -21.23 -13.85
C LEU A 45 17.51 -21.99 -13.46
N VAL A 46 17.68 -22.33 -12.18
CA VAL A 46 18.81 -23.13 -11.71
C VAL A 46 18.71 -24.59 -12.18
N SER A 47 17.50 -25.17 -12.14
CA SER A 47 17.28 -26.59 -12.44
C SER A 47 17.29 -26.90 -13.94
N ARG A 48 17.04 -25.91 -14.80
CA ARG A 48 17.00 -26.08 -16.27
C ARG A 48 18.26 -26.73 -16.83
N LEU A 49 19.41 -26.49 -16.21
CA LEU A 49 20.70 -27.05 -16.63
C LEU A 49 20.80 -28.58 -16.46
N TYR A 50 19.85 -29.19 -15.75
CA TYR A 50 19.91 -30.61 -15.38
C TYR A 50 18.59 -31.38 -15.62
N GLN A 51 17.44 -30.70 -15.56
CA GLN A 51 16.11 -31.27 -15.77
C GLN A 51 15.22 -30.29 -16.55
N GLU A 52 15.51 -30.15 -17.85
CA GLU A 52 14.87 -29.12 -18.69
C GLU A 52 13.35 -29.26 -18.77
N SER A 53 12.81 -30.49 -18.87
CA SER A 53 11.36 -30.70 -18.99
C SER A 53 10.58 -30.20 -17.78
N ARG A 54 10.97 -30.58 -16.56
CA ARG A 54 10.31 -30.11 -15.32
C ARG A 54 10.51 -28.62 -15.10
N ALA A 55 11.73 -28.13 -15.30
CA ALA A 55 12.03 -26.70 -15.16
C ALA A 55 11.17 -25.84 -16.11
N ASN A 56 10.88 -26.33 -17.33
CA ASN A 56 10.01 -25.63 -18.27
C ASN A 56 8.54 -25.59 -17.81
N ILE A 57 8.02 -26.63 -17.16
CA ILE A 57 6.67 -26.64 -16.59
C ILE A 57 6.55 -25.59 -15.48
N TRP A 58 7.50 -25.58 -14.54
CA TRP A 58 7.52 -24.60 -13.45
C TRP A 58 7.63 -23.16 -13.98
N LYS A 59 8.52 -22.94 -14.95
CA LYS A 59 8.68 -21.65 -15.63
C LYS A 59 7.36 -21.19 -16.27
N GLN A 60 6.66 -22.08 -16.98
CA GLN A 60 5.44 -21.73 -17.69
C GLN A 60 4.37 -21.23 -16.72
N VAL A 61 4.14 -21.92 -15.60
CA VAL A 61 3.16 -21.48 -14.59
C VAL A 61 3.52 -20.12 -14.00
N VAL A 62 4.81 -19.87 -13.74
CA VAL A 62 5.21 -18.55 -13.22
C VAL A 62 4.96 -17.46 -14.27
N VAL A 63 5.35 -17.68 -15.52
CA VAL A 63 5.13 -16.70 -16.59
C VAL A 63 3.63 -16.45 -16.77
N ASP A 64 2.79 -17.48 -16.81
CA ASP A 64 1.34 -17.34 -16.99
C ASP A 64 0.69 -16.49 -15.90
N VAL A 65 1.13 -16.64 -14.64
CA VAL A 65 0.58 -15.87 -13.51
C VAL A 65 1.19 -14.47 -13.44
N MET A 66 2.50 -14.34 -13.59
CA MET A 66 3.16 -13.05 -13.48
C MET A 66 2.84 -12.12 -14.66
N GLU A 67 2.63 -12.65 -15.86
CA GLU A 67 2.15 -11.84 -16.98
C GLU A 67 0.72 -11.33 -16.76
N LYS A 68 -0.15 -12.09 -16.09
CA LYS A 68 -1.46 -11.58 -15.63
C LYS A 68 -1.29 -10.44 -14.62
N ASN A 69 -0.35 -10.57 -13.67
CA ASN A 69 -0.05 -9.46 -12.76
C ASN A 69 0.46 -8.23 -13.52
N MET A 70 1.41 -8.38 -14.43
CA MET A 70 1.94 -7.26 -15.22
C MET A 70 0.86 -6.61 -16.08
N PHE A 71 -0.06 -7.41 -16.63
CA PHE A 71 -1.23 -6.92 -17.34
C PHE A 71 -2.15 -6.11 -16.40
N LEU A 72 -2.52 -6.66 -15.24
CA LEU A 72 -3.38 -5.98 -14.27
C LEU A 72 -2.76 -4.71 -13.71
N LEU A 73 -1.46 -4.70 -13.46
CA LEU A 73 -0.73 -3.51 -13.01
C LEU A 73 -0.87 -2.34 -14.00
N ASN A 74 -1.05 -2.58 -15.30
CA ASN A 74 -1.31 -1.47 -16.24
C ASN A 74 -2.65 -0.75 -16.00
N HIS A 75 -3.60 -1.35 -15.28
CA HIS A 75 -4.82 -0.66 -14.85
C HIS A 75 -4.58 0.25 -13.63
N ILE A 76 -3.47 0.06 -12.90
CA ILE A 76 -3.08 0.86 -11.74
C ILE A 76 -2.18 1.99 -12.23
N VAL A 77 -2.80 3.10 -12.60
CA VAL A 77 -2.15 4.21 -13.31
C VAL A 77 -1.38 5.19 -12.40
N ASP A 78 -1.49 5.06 -11.08
CA ASP A 78 -0.82 5.92 -10.10
C ASP A 78 0.40 5.26 -9.44
N GLY A 79 0.74 4.04 -9.85
CA GLY A 79 1.90 3.30 -9.34
C GLY A 79 1.74 2.77 -7.91
N ALA A 80 0.58 2.93 -7.28
CA ALA A 80 0.35 2.47 -5.91
C ALA A 80 0.10 0.95 -5.83
N LEU A 81 0.05 0.45 -4.60
CA LEU A 81 -0.45 -0.89 -4.26
C LEU A 81 -1.36 -0.73 -3.04
N ASP A 82 -2.54 -1.36 -3.09
CA ASP A 82 -3.63 -1.22 -2.13
C ASP A 82 -3.27 -1.73 -0.73
N GLU A 83 -2.40 -2.73 -0.63
CA GLU A 83 -1.88 -3.28 0.63
C GLU A 83 -0.98 -2.29 1.42
N GLY A 84 -0.81 -1.06 0.95
CA GLY A 84 -0.02 -0.03 1.61
C GLY A 84 1.47 -0.12 1.33
N VAL A 85 2.25 0.83 1.85
CA VAL A 85 3.65 1.03 1.46
C VAL A 85 4.55 -0.12 1.94
N ALA A 86 4.29 -0.66 3.14
CA ALA A 86 5.08 -1.74 3.69
C ALA A 86 4.89 -3.05 2.90
N TYR A 87 3.66 -3.54 2.73
CA TYR A 87 3.38 -4.71 1.89
C TYR A 87 3.63 -4.43 0.40
N GLY A 88 3.41 -3.21 -0.07
CA GLY A 88 3.80 -2.79 -1.41
C GLY A 88 5.30 -3.00 -1.66
N SER A 89 6.17 -2.67 -0.71
CA SER A 89 7.61 -2.97 -0.82
C SER A 89 7.91 -4.48 -0.89
N TYR A 90 7.08 -5.31 -0.25
CA TYR A 90 7.14 -6.77 -0.32
C TYR A 90 6.80 -7.25 -1.74
N SER A 91 5.66 -6.83 -2.29
CA SER A 91 5.22 -7.18 -3.64
C SER A 91 6.21 -6.69 -4.70
N SER A 92 6.62 -5.41 -4.61
CA SER A 92 7.51 -4.77 -5.57
C SER A 92 8.92 -5.35 -5.60
N LYS A 93 9.42 -5.88 -4.48
CA LYS A 93 10.68 -6.66 -4.46
C LYS A 93 10.63 -7.80 -5.48
N SER A 94 9.57 -8.59 -5.42
CA SER A 94 9.41 -9.79 -6.27
C SER A 94 9.03 -9.41 -7.70
N ILE A 95 8.22 -8.37 -7.90
CA ILE A 95 7.89 -7.84 -9.24
C ILE A 95 9.14 -7.32 -9.96
N ALA A 96 10.00 -6.54 -9.28
CA ALA A 96 11.26 -6.07 -9.87
C ALA A 96 12.18 -7.23 -10.27
N GLN A 97 12.27 -8.27 -9.43
CA GLN A 97 13.02 -9.49 -9.77
C GLN A 97 12.42 -10.20 -10.99
N TYR A 98 11.10 -10.30 -11.07
CA TYR A 98 10.42 -10.91 -12.22
C TYR A 98 10.75 -10.14 -13.51
N VAL A 99 10.55 -8.82 -13.52
CA VAL A 99 10.83 -7.98 -14.69
C VAL A 99 12.28 -8.14 -15.15
N PHE A 100 13.23 -8.11 -14.21
CA PHE A 100 14.65 -8.31 -14.52
C PHE A 100 14.94 -9.69 -15.12
N LEU A 101 14.47 -10.76 -14.47
CA LEU A 101 14.76 -12.13 -14.89
C LEU A 101 14.02 -12.50 -16.18
N ALA A 102 12.78 -12.04 -16.36
CA ALA A 102 11.99 -12.29 -17.56
C ALA A 102 12.65 -11.65 -18.79
N GLN A 103 13.11 -10.40 -18.68
CA GLN A 103 13.88 -9.75 -19.73
C GLN A 103 15.18 -10.51 -20.00
N ARG A 104 15.95 -10.81 -18.95
CA ARG A 104 17.29 -11.42 -19.08
C ARG A 104 17.26 -12.83 -19.67
N HIS A 105 16.31 -13.65 -19.25
CA HIS A 105 16.32 -15.08 -19.57
C HIS A 105 15.31 -15.47 -20.66
N PHE A 106 14.26 -14.67 -20.86
CA PHE A 106 13.18 -14.98 -21.80
C PHE A 106 12.95 -13.89 -22.86
N GLY A 107 13.61 -12.73 -22.75
CA GLY A 107 13.41 -11.61 -23.67
C GLY A 107 12.06 -10.91 -23.51
N ILE A 108 11.35 -11.13 -22.40
CA ILE A 108 10.05 -10.49 -22.12
C ILE A 108 10.30 -9.12 -21.47
N ASN A 109 9.94 -8.05 -22.18
CA ASN A 109 10.23 -6.69 -21.76
C ASN A 109 9.00 -6.00 -21.14
N HIS A 110 9.13 -5.57 -19.89
CA HIS A 110 8.08 -4.83 -19.17
C HIS A 110 8.40 -3.37 -18.89
N ASN A 111 9.54 -2.83 -19.35
CA ASN A 111 9.96 -1.47 -19.02
C ASN A 111 8.98 -0.38 -19.48
N GLY A 112 8.08 -0.71 -20.41
CA GLY A 112 7.02 0.17 -20.90
C GLY A 112 5.77 0.24 -20.01
N ASN A 113 5.62 -0.66 -19.02
CA ASN A 113 4.45 -0.78 -18.15
C ASN A 113 4.14 0.53 -17.40
N TYR A 114 2.86 0.92 -17.36
CA TYR A 114 2.44 2.19 -16.78
C TYR A 114 2.69 2.27 -15.27
N TRP A 115 2.38 1.19 -14.55
CA TRP A 115 2.63 1.13 -13.11
C TRP A 115 4.11 1.29 -12.79
N LEU A 116 5.01 0.61 -13.51
CA LEU A 116 6.46 0.76 -13.29
C LEU A 116 6.95 2.20 -13.46
N LYS A 117 6.41 2.93 -14.46
CA LYS A 117 6.77 4.34 -14.70
C LYS A 117 6.29 5.25 -13.57
N MET A 118 5.20 4.90 -12.91
CA MET A 118 4.60 5.70 -11.84
C MET A 118 5.04 5.27 -10.43
N HIS A 119 5.53 4.04 -10.27
CA HIS A 119 5.82 3.44 -8.96
C HIS A 119 6.88 4.18 -8.13
N PHE A 120 7.72 5.01 -8.75
CA PHE A 120 8.59 5.92 -8.01
C PHE A 120 7.80 6.86 -7.08
N TRP A 121 6.68 7.39 -7.55
CA TRP A 121 5.84 8.30 -6.80
C TRP A 121 5.18 7.63 -5.60
N PHE A 122 4.90 6.32 -5.68
CA PHE A 122 4.43 5.56 -4.53
C PHE A 122 5.43 5.56 -3.37
N TYR A 123 6.74 5.52 -3.63
CA TYR A 123 7.75 5.66 -2.57
C TYR A 123 8.02 7.11 -2.18
N TYR A 124 8.12 8.02 -3.17
CA TYR A 124 8.46 9.42 -2.92
C TYR A 124 7.33 10.19 -2.23
N ALA A 125 6.10 10.03 -2.69
CA ALA A 125 4.96 10.79 -2.18
C ALA A 125 4.34 10.19 -0.90
N THR A 126 4.84 9.05 -0.41
CA THR A 126 4.36 8.44 0.85
C THR A 126 5.36 8.48 1.98
N VAL A 127 6.58 8.99 1.74
CA VAL A 127 7.59 9.14 2.79
C VAL A 127 7.43 10.48 3.50
N LEU A 128 7.39 10.44 4.83
CA LEU A 128 7.29 11.63 5.68
C LEU A 128 8.59 12.45 5.66
N PRO A 129 8.53 13.73 6.08
CA PRO A 129 9.70 14.56 6.28
C PRO A 129 10.80 13.85 7.08
N GLY A 130 12.02 13.87 6.55
CA GLY A 130 13.18 13.18 7.17
C GLY A 130 13.45 11.76 6.69
N PHE A 131 12.66 11.22 5.76
CA PHE A 131 12.96 9.98 5.03
C PHE A 131 13.04 8.70 5.90
N GLN A 132 12.42 8.69 7.08
CA GLN A 132 12.47 7.56 8.03
C GLN A 132 11.18 6.77 8.12
N ARG A 133 10.04 7.45 7.95
CA ARG A 133 8.69 6.90 8.12
C ARG A 133 7.90 7.03 6.83
N THR A 134 6.96 6.12 6.63
CA THR A 134 5.96 6.21 5.56
C THR A 134 4.58 6.50 6.15
N VAL A 135 3.61 6.79 5.29
CA VAL A 135 2.23 7.14 5.67
C VAL A 135 1.55 6.13 6.61
N GLY A 136 1.95 4.85 6.58
CA GLY A 136 1.50 3.84 7.54
C GLY A 136 0.09 3.27 7.31
N ILE A 137 -0.54 3.57 6.18
CA ILE A 137 -1.87 3.05 5.78
C ILE A 137 -1.82 1.52 5.60
N ALA A 138 -2.93 0.86 5.95
CA ALA A 138 -3.12 -0.59 5.95
C ALA A 138 -2.17 -1.32 6.93
N ASP A 139 -2.12 -2.65 6.87
CA ASP A 139 -1.17 -3.42 7.69
C ASP A 139 0.27 -3.03 7.35
N SER A 140 0.88 -2.23 8.22
CA SER A 140 2.19 -1.64 7.96
C SER A 140 3.14 -1.81 9.15
N ASN A 141 4.44 -1.63 8.90
CA ASN A 141 5.36 -1.18 9.93
C ASN A 141 5.52 0.36 9.82
N TYR A 142 6.49 0.94 10.51
CA TYR A 142 6.74 2.38 10.42
C TYR A 142 7.20 2.86 9.03
N ASN A 143 7.64 1.97 8.13
CA ASN A 143 8.22 2.35 6.85
C ASN A 143 8.01 1.33 5.71
N TRP A 144 8.96 0.41 5.50
CA TRP A 144 8.97 -0.60 4.45
C TRP A 144 9.35 -1.96 5.04
N PHE A 145 8.78 -3.05 4.52
CA PHE A 145 9.22 -4.39 4.90
C PHE A 145 10.51 -4.81 4.19
N TYR A 146 10.72 -4.44 2.92
CA TYR A 146 11.91 -4.82 2.16
C TYR A 146 12.47 -3.64 1.36
N GLY A 147 13.78 -3.41 1.47
CA GLY A 147 14.45 -2.26 0.84
C GLY A 147 14.08 -0.94 1.53
N PRO A 148 13.58 0.08 0.79
CA PRO A 148 13.16 0.07 -0.62
C PRO A 148 14.28 0.47 -1.60
N GLU A 149 15.52 0.63 -1.13
CA GLU A 149 16.65 1.10 -1.96
C GLU A 149 16.85 0.22 -3.20
N SER A 150 16.72 -1.10 -3.06
CA SER A 150 16.82 -2.04 -4.17
C SER A 150 15.79 -1.78 -5.27
N GLN A 151 14.54 -1.50 -4.90
CA GLN A 151 13.46 -1.21 -5.83
C GLN A 151 13.69 0.16 -6.50
N LEU A 152 14.15 1.15 -5.74
CA LEU A 152 14.42 2.50 -6.25
C LEU A 152 15.55 2.53 -7.28
N VAL A 153 16.69 1.87 -7.01
CA VAL A 153 17.79 1.82 -7.98
C VAL A 153 17.44 0.97 -9.19
N PHE A 154 16.58 -0.04 -9.04
CA PHE A 154 16.01 -0.79 -10.16
C PHE A 154 15.18 0.13 -11.06
N LEU A 155 14.25 0.90 -10.49
CA LEU A 155 13.43 1.85 -11.24
C LEU A 155 14.31 2.86 -11.98
N ASP A 156 15.36 3.37 -11.33
CA ASP A 156 16.25 4.34 -11.98
C ASP A 156 17.01 3.73 -13.17
N LYS A 157 17.64 2.56 -12.96
CA LYS A 157 18.44 1.90 -14.01
C LYS A 157 17.61 1.45 -15.21
N PHE A 158 16.43 0.87 -14.96
CA PHE A 158 15.67 0.18 -16.00
C PHE A 158 14.47 0.96 -16.54
N VAL A 159 13.94 1.93 -15.78
CA VAL A 159 12.68 2.62 -16.12
C VAL A 159 12.88 4.13 -16.28
N LEU A 160 13.29 4.85 -15.24
CA LEU A 160 13.29 6.31 -15.19
C LEU A 160 14.51 6.95 -15.84
N LYS A 161 15.70 6.40 -15.56
CA LYS A 161 17.01 6.82 -16.09
C LYS A 161 17.29 8.31 -15.92
N ASN A 162 16.97 8.85 -14.75
CA ASN A 162 17.06 10.29 -14.48
C ASN A 162 17.77 10.64 -13.17
N GLY A 163 18.14 9.65 -12.35
CA GLY A 163 18.83 9.86 -11.07
C GLY A 163 17.93 9.97 -9.85
N ALA A 164 16.60 10.01 -10.03
CA ALA A 164 15.64 10.21 -8.93
C ALA A 164 15.56 9.01 -7.98
N GLY A 165 15.59 7.79 -8.53
CA GLY A 165 15.59 6.58 -7.72
C GLY A 165 16.88 6.43 -6.91
N ASN A 166 18.04 6.67 -7.54
CA ASN A 166 19.34 6.70 -6.87
C ASN A 166 19.38 7.74 -5.74
N TRP A 167 18.83 8.94 -5.98
CA TRP A 167 18.76 10.00 -4.97
C TRP A 167 17.89 9.61 -3.78
N LEU A 168 16.67 9.12 -4.01
CA LEU A 168 15.77 8.76 -2.91
C LEU A 168 16.33 7.58 -2.09
N ALA A 169 16.93 6.59 -2.76
CA ALA A 169 17.61 5.49 -2.10
C ALA A 169 18.74 5.99 -1.18
N GLN A 170 19.50 7.00 -1.61
CA GLN A 170 20.53 7.62 -0.77
C GLN A 170 19.94 8.38 0.42
N GLN A 171 18.84 9.12 0.24
CA GLN A 171 18.20 9.81 1.36
C GLN A 171 17.69 8.82 2.41
N ILE A 172 17.02 7.75 1.99
CA ILE A 172 16.51 6.72 2.91
C ILE A 172 17.67 6.02 3.63
N ARG A 173 18.72 5.61 2.90
CA ARG A 173 19.88 4.94 3.50
C ARG A 173 20.58 5.84 4.51
N LYS A 174 20.74 7.13 4.18
CA LYS A 174 21.40 8.12 5.05
C LYS A 174 20.63 8.32 6.37
N HIS A 175 19.30 8.34 6.31
CA HIS A 175 18.45 8.66 7.46
C HIS A 175 17.91 7.43 8.18
N ARG A 176 18.18 6.21 7.70
CA ARG A 176 17.69 4.96 8.27
C ARG A 176 17.86 4.89 9.81
N PRO A 177 16.79 4.62 10.58
CA PRO A 177 16.87 4.50 12.03
C PRO A 177 17.87 3.43 12.47
N LYS A 178 18.68 3.74 13.49
CA LYS A 178 19.70 2.82 14.04
C LYS A 178 19.20 2.07 15.27
N ASP A 179 18.21 2.64 15.95
CA ASP A 179 17.62 2.18 17.20
C ASP A 179 16.12 2.55 17.26
N GLY A 180 15.41 1.98 18.23
CA GLY A 180 13.99 2.24 18.44
C GLY A 180 13.03 1.45 17.53
N PRO A 181 11.72 1.75 17.62
CA PRO A 181 10.65 0.94 17.04
C PRO A 181 10.60 1.01 15.50
N MET A 182 11.26 1.99 14.89
CA MET A 182 11.33 2.15 13.43
C MET A 182 12.45 1.33 12.77
N THR A 183 13.28 0.64 13.56
CA THR A 183 14.35 -0.20 13.01
C THR A 183 13.78 -1.36 12.19
N GLN A 184 14.48 -1.69 11.10
CA GLN A 184 14.09 -2.86 10.31
C GLN A 184 14.36 -4.15 11.06
N SER A 185 13.42 -5.09 10.94
CA SER A 185 13.53 -6.40 11.59
C SER A 185 14.76 -7.18 11.11
N ASN A 186 15.32 -8.01 11.99
CA ASN A 186 16.50 -8.84 11.68
C ASN A 186 16.26 -9.80 10.50
N SER A 187 15.02 -10.25 10.29
CA SER A 187 14.65 -11.17 9.20
C SER A 187 14.54 -10.48 7.83
N GLN A 188 14.45 -9.16 7.79
CA GLN A 188 14.16 -8.41 6.57
C GLN A 188 15.32 -7.50 6.12
N ARG A 189 16.04 -6.90 7.08
CA ARG A 189 16.96 -5.77 6.84
C ARG A 189 18.05 -5.98 5.80
N TYR A 190 18.46 -7.22 5.55
CA TYR A 190 19.52 -7.56 4.60
C TYR A 190 19.03 -8.29 3.34
N CYS A 191 17.72 -8.54 3.24
CA CYS A 191 17.13 -9.37 2.18
C CYS A 191 17.44 -8.85 0.76
N THR A 192 17.45 -7.54 0.55
CA THR A 192 17.54 -6.91 -0.78
C THR A 192 18.90 -6.27 -1.08
N LEU A 193 19.89 -6.38 -0.20
CA LEU A 193 21.21 -5.76 -0.41
C LEU A 193 21.91 -6.27 -1.68
N HIS A 194 21.73 -7.55 -1.99
CA HIS A 194 22.35 -8.16 -3.17
C HIS A 194 21.75 -7.64 -4.48
N THR A 195 20.42 -7.49 -4.56
CA THR A 195 19.76 -6.91 -5.74
C THR A 195 20.01 -5.42 -5.85
N GLU A 196 20.06 -4.70 -4.74
CA GLU A 196 20.47 -3.29 -4.69
C GLU A 196 21.85 -3.09 -5.31
N TYR A 197 22.84 -3.91 -4.92
CA TYR A 197 24.18 -3.87 -5.48
C TYR A 197 24.20 -4.15 -7.00
N ILE A 198 23.48 -5.17 -7.45
CA ILE A 198 23.44 -5.57 -8.87
C ILE A 198 22.72 -4.54 -9.75
N TRP A 199 21.65 -3.94 -9.23
CA TRP A 199 20.79 -3.01 -9.96
C TRP A 199 21.18 -1.55 -9.81
N TYR A 200 22.12 -1.21 -8.95
CA TYR A 200 22.68 0.14 -8.93
C TYR A 200 23.38 0.46 -10.26
N ASP A 201 23.19 1.69 -10.73
CA ASP A 201 23.91 2.27 -11.86
C ASP A 201 24.63 3.54 -11.41
N PRO A 202 25.98 3.50 -11.25
CA PRO A 202 26.75 4.66 -10.80
C PRO A 202 26.86 5.77 -11.86
N SER A 203 26.54 5.48 -13.13
CA SER A 203 26.57 6.50 -14.19
C SER A 203 25.40 7.49 -14.09
N LEU A 204 24.30 7.09 -13.43
CA LEU A 204 23.15 7.94 -13.15
C LEU A 204 23.43 8.80 -11.91
N THR A 205 23.75 10.07 -12.15
CA THR A 205 23.98 11.04 -11.07
C THR A 205 22.72 11.18 -10.21
N PRO A 206 22.79 10.97 -8.88
CA PRO A 206 21.65 11.15 -7.99
C PRO A 206 21.10 12.59 -8.06
N ARG A 207 19.83 12.74 -8.42
CA ARG A 207 19.15 14.04 -8.51
C ARG A 207 17.74 13.95 -7.94
N PRO A 208 17.30 14.88 -7.08
CA PRO A 208 15.92 14.91 -6.62
C PRO A 208 14.95 15.17 -7.78
N PRO A 209 13.64 14.88 -7.61
CA PRO A 209 12.59 15.42 -8.47
C PRO A 209 12.70 16.95 -8.59
N SER A 210 12.29 17.49 -9.74
CA SER A 210 12.45 18.93 -10.06
C SER A 210 11.73 19.87 -9.09
N ASP A 211 10.75 19.36 -8.35
CA ASP A 211 9.94 20.09 -7.39
C ASP A 211 10.18 19.65 -5.94
N HIS A 212 11.30 18.97 -5.68
CA HIS A 212 11.79 18.78 -4.33
C HIS A 212 11.93 20.12 -3.60
N ASP A 213 11.84 20.08 -2.26
CA ASP A 213 11.76 21.24 -1.36
C ASP A 213 10.51 22.12 -1.49
N THR A 214 9.59 21.81 -2.41
CA THR A 214 8.28 22.49 -2.50
C THR A 214 7.17 21.57 -1.98
N PRO A 215 6.47 21.92 -0.88
CA PRO A 215 5.36 21.12 -0.40
C PRO A 215 4.21 21.14 -1.41
N LYS A 216 3.77 19.97 -1.83
CA LYS A 216 2.72 19.81 -2.84
C LYS A 216 1.78 18.66 -2.51
N ILE A 217 0.55 18.78 -2.98
CA ILE A 217 -0.40 17.67 -3.05
C ILE A 217 0.07 16.64 -4.08
N HIS A 218 0.00 15.36 -3.71
CA HIS A 218 0.00 14.23 -4.63
C HIS A 218 -1.23 13.37 -4.38
N VAL A 219 -1.96 13.01 -5.45
CA VAL A 219 -3.17 12.18 -5.38
C VAL A 219 -2.90 10.86 -6.08
N PHE A 220 -3.22 9.77 -5.38
CA PHE A 220 -3.25 8.40 -5.88
C PHE A 220 -4.71 8.03 -6.22
N PRO A 221 -5.22 8.33 -7.43
CA PRO A 221 -6.63 8.15 -7.77
C PRO A 221 -7.09 6.67 -7.82
N ASN A 222 -6.17 5.73 -7.98
CA ASN A 222 -6.49 4.30 -7.86
C ASN A 222 -6.54 3.91 -6.38
N TRP A 223 -5.55 4.31 -5.59
CA TRP A 223 -5.51 3.95 -4.17
C TRP A 223 -6.56 4.69 -3.32
N GLY A 224 -6.98 5.88 -3.76
CA GLY A 224 -7.85 6.77 -3.00
C GLY A 224 -7.11 7.46 -1.85
N VAL A 225 -5.84 7.80 -2.06
CA VAL A 225 -4.99 8.46 -1.06
C VAL A 225 -4.48 9.79 -1.59
N LEU A 226 -4.58 10.82 -0.75
CA LEU A 226 -3.92 12.10 -0.94
C LEU A 226 -2.78 12.24 0.07
N THR A 227 -1.68 12.85 -0.37
CA THR A 227 -0.57 13.24 0.50
C THR A 227 -0.17 14.68 0.20
N TYR A 228 0.38 15.36 1.19
CA TYR A 228 0.98 16.68 1.06
C TYR A 228 2.31 16.74 1.79
N GLY A 229 3.31 17.40 1.19
CA GLY A 229 4.60 17.66 1.83
C GLY A 229 5.48 16.41 2.02
N ALA A 230 5.25 15.40 1.19
CA ALA A 230 6.04 14.17 1.18
C ALA A 230 7.47 14.40 0.62
N GLY A 231 8.41 13.55 1.04
CA GLY A 231 9.77 13.57 0.51
C GLY A 231 10.58 14.81 0.87
N LEU A 232 10.16 15.59 1.86
CA LEU A 232 10.84 16.79 2.35
C LEU A 232 11.90 16.46 3.43
N PRO A 233 12.89 17.33 3.68
CA PRO A 233 13.77 17.19 4.84
C PRO A 233 13.03 17.42 6.15
N ASN A 234 13.54 16.87 7.26
CA ASN A 234 12.99 17.12 8.59
C ASN A 234 13.34 18.55 9.05
N ASN A 235 12.38 19.46 8.99
CA ASN A 235 12.52 20.88 9.34
C ASN A 235 11.21 21.37 9.99
N GLN A 236 11.30 22.36 10.87
CA GLN A 236 10.17 23.03 11.52
C GLN A 236 9.19 23.69 10.54
N ALA A 237 9.55 23.92 9.28
CA ALA A 237 8.62 24.45 8.27
C ALA A 237 7.90 23.35 7.46
N ASN A 238 8.33 22.09 7.56
CA ASN A 238 7.87 21.03 6.68
C ASN A 238 6.80 20.19 7.36
N THR A 239 5.63 20.13 6.74
CA THR A 239 4.46 19.44 7.28
C THR A 239 4.04 18.35 6.34
N PHE A 240 3.67 17.20 6.91
CA PHE A 240 3.03 16.12 6.17
C PHE A 240 1.58 15.98 6.58
N LEU A 241 0.72 15.78 5.58
CA LEU A 241 -0.68 15.43 5.76
C LEU A 241 -1.00 14.30 4.78
N SER A 242 -1.76 13.31 5.22
CA SER A 242 -2.40 12.35 4.32
C SER A 242 -3.89 12.27 4.57
N PHE A 243 -4.65 11.85 3.56
CA PHE A 243 -6.08 11.56 3.66
C PHE A 243 -6.41 10.35 2.80
N LYS A 244 -7.11 9.36 3.34
CA LYS A 244 -7.55 8.16 2.61
C LYS A 244 -9.06 8.15 2.50
N SER A 245 -9.58 8.03 1.29
CA SER A 245 -10.98 7.68 1.03
C SER A 245 -11.06 7.08 -0.38
N GLY A 246 -11.12 5.76 -0.45
CA GLY A 246 -10.95 5.00 -1.69
C GLY A 246 -11.74 3.71 -1.72
N LYS A 247 -11.78 3.11 -2.91
CA LYS A 247 -12.42 1.82 -3.13
C LYS A 247 -11.56 0.68 -2.55
N LEU A 248 -12.22 -0.32 -1.98
CA LEU A 248 -11.58 -1.56 -1.53
C LEU A 248 -10.77 -2.22 -2.67
N GLY A 249 -9.54 -2.64 -2.40
CA GLY A 249 -8.55 -3.14 -3.36
C GLY A 249 -7.96 -2.07 -4.29
N GLY A 250 -8.33 -0.81 -4.12
CA GLY A 250 -8.10 0.25 -5.09
C GLY A 250 -9.05 0.16 -6.29
N ARG A 251 -9.25 1.30 -6.97
CA ARG A 251 -10.23 1.49 -8.05
C ARG A 251 -10.13 0.43 -9.15
N ALA A 252 -8.92 0.11 -9.62
CA ALA A 252 -8.71 -0.87 -10.67
C ALA A 252 -9.22 -2.25 -10.26
N VAL A 253 -8.81 -2.76 -9.09
CA VAL A 253 -9.27 -4.08 -8.62
C VAL A 253 -10.78 -4.06 -8.38
N TYR A 254 -11.28 -3.04 -7.70
CA TYR A 254 -12.71 -2.87 -7.45
C TYR A 254 -13.51 -2.92 -8.75
N ASP A 255 -13.16 -2.08 -9.74
CA ASP A 255 -13.88 -2.00 -11.01
C ASP A 255 -13.76 -3.31 -11.80
N LEU A 256 -12.62 -4.01 -11.74
CA LEU A 256 -12.46 -5.34 -12.36
C LEU A 256 -13.36 -6.41 -11.72
N VAL A 257 -13.51 -6.38 -10.40
CA VAL A 257 -14.38 -7.32 -9.67
C VAL A 257 -15.85 -7.09 -10.00
N HIS A 258 -16.27 -5.82 -10.11
CA HIS A 258 -17.68 -5.46 -10.30
C HIS A 258 -18.10 -5.49 -11.77
N PHE A 259 -17.25 -5.07 -12.70
CA PHE A 259 -17.56 -5.10 -14.14
C PHE A 259 -17.19 -6.42 -14.83
N GLN A 260 -16.29 -7.20 -14.23
CA GLN A 260 -15.81 -8.50 -14.74
C GLN A 260 -15.44 -8.51 -16.24
N PRO A 261 -14.57 -7.59 -16.72
CA PRO A 261 -14.26 -7.49 -18.14
C PRO A 261 -13.38 -8.66 -18.65
N TYR A 262 -12.83 -9.49 -17.76
CA TYR A 262 -11.91 -10.57 -18.10
C TYR A 262 -12.43 -11.91 -17.58
N SER A 263 -12.59 -12.88 -18.48
CA SER A 263 -13.13 -14.22 -18.17
C SER A 263 -12.29 -15.05 -17.20
N TRP A 264 -11.04 -14.66 -16.96
CA TRP A 264 -10.13 -15.33 -16.02
C TRP A 264 -10.12 -14.71 -14.62
N ILE A 265 -10.95 -13.67 -14.38
CA ILE A 265 -11.18 -13.07 -13.06
C ILE A 265 -12.51 -13.58 -12.50
N ASP A 266 -12.45 -14.33 -11.40
CA ASP A 266 -13.59 -14.82 -10.61
C ASP A 266 -13.86 -13.88 -9.42
N GLY A 267 -14.26 -12.64 -9.70
CA GLY A 267 -14.56 -11.61 -8.70
C GLY A 267 -13.53 -11.51 -7.57
N TRP A 268 -13.99 -11.31 -6.32
CA TRP A 268 -13.15 -11.23 -5.14
C TRP A 268 -12.34 -12.49 -4.84
N ARG A 269 -12.65 -13.66 -5.43
CA ARG A 269 -11.82 -14.87 -5.25
C ARG A 269 -10.47 -14.76 -5.96
N SER A 270 -10.35 -13.83 -6.91
CA SER A 270 -9.11 -13.56 -7.64
C SER A 270 -8.23 -12.50 -6.97
N PHE A 271 -8.67 -11.91 -5.86
CA PHE A 271 -7.96 -10.84 -5.15
C PHE A 271 -8.02 -11.07 -3.64
N ASN A 272 -7.28 -10.27 -2.88
CA ASN A 272 -7.27 -10.37 -1.42
C ASN A 272 -6.91 -9.02 -0.76
N PRO A 273 -7.89 -8.17 -0.46
CA PRO A 273 -7.67 -6.93 0.30
C PRO A 273 -7.65 -7.18 1.82
N GLY A 274 -7.35 -8.38 2.30
CA GLY A 274 -7.40 -8.73 3.72
C GLY A 274 -6.46 -7.93 4.63
N HIS A 275 -5.42 -7.32 4.04
CA HIS A 275 -4.46 -6.43 4.69
C HIS A 275 -4.92 -4.97 4.79
N GLU A 276 -5.99 -4.58 4.07
CA GLU A 276 -6.60 -3.26 4.23
C GLU A 276 -7.28 -3.11 5.59
N HIS A 277 -7.49 -1.87 5.99
CA HIS A 277 -8.15 -1.51 7.23
C HIS A 277 -9.54 -0.89 6.97
N PRO A 278 -10.45 -0.91 7.97
CA PRO A 278 -11.67 -0.11 7.97
C PRO A 278 -11.33 1.38 8.26
N ASP A 279 -10.67 2.04 7.31
CA ASP A 279 -9.98 3.33 7.47
C ASP A 279 -10.41 4.41 6.44
N GLN A 280 -11.59 4.28 5.82
CA GLN A 280 -12.06 5.29 4.87
C GLN A 280 -12.36 6.62 5.58
N ASN A 281 -11.97 7.75 4.98
CA ASN A 281 -11.88 9.08 5.60
C ASN A 281 -10.86 9.20 6.75
N SER A 282 -9.88 8.28 6.87
CA SER A 282 -8.75 8.47 7.80
C SER A 282 -7.80 9.57 7.31
N PHE A 283 -7.00 10.10 8.23
CA PHE A 283 -5.95 11.05 7.91
C PHE A 283 -4.77 10.89 8.87
N THR A 284 -3.60 11.34 8.43
CA THR A 284 -2.43 11.54 9.29
C THR A 284 -1.99 12.99 9.21
N PHE A 285 -1.42 13.50 10.30
CA PHE A 285 -0.94 14.87 10.38
C PHE A 285 0.37 14.91 11.17
N ALA A 286 1.43 15.35 10.50
CA ALA A 286 2.75 15.52 11.08
C ALA A 286 3.27 16.94 10.84
N PRO A 287 2.79 17.93 11.61
CA PRO A 287 3.30 19.30 11.53
C PRO A 287 4.77 19.35 11.92
N ASN A 288 5.55 20.18 11.24
CA ASN A 288 6.97 20.39 11.55
C ASN A 288 7.82 19.10 11.52
N GLY A 289 7.39 18.10 10.74
CA GLY A 289 8.00 16.77 10.68
C GLY A 289 7.73 15.87 11.90
N GLN A 290 7.00 16.35 12.90
CA GLN A 290 6.66 15.59 14.10
C GLN A 290 5.26 14.99 13.96
N VAL A 291 5.17 13.67 14.10
CA VAL A 291 3.89 12.94 13.98
C VAL A 291 2.96 13.31 15.14
N PHE A 292 1.82 13.91 14.82
CA PHE A 292 0.80 14.32 15.79
C PHE A 292 -0.44 13.42 15.72
N VAL A 293 -0.95 13.17 14.51
CA VAL A 293 -1.95 12.14 14.24
C VAL A 293 -1.32 11.08 13.34
N SER A 294 -1.22 9.84 13.82
CA SER A 294 -0.60 8.71 13.12
C SER A 294 -1.62 7.64 12.74
N GLU A 295 -1.29 6.80 11.76
CA GLU A 295 -1.96 5.50 11.61
C GLU A 295 -1.59 4.55 12.76
N ALA A 296 -2.33 3.45 12.91
CA ALA A 296 -2.10 2.45 13.96
C ALA A 296 -1.15 1.31 13.58
N LEU A 297 -0.69 1.24 12.32
CA LEU A 297 0.16 0.17 11.78
C LEU A 297 -0.53 -1.20 11.80
N TYR A 298 0.24 -2.30 11.68
CA TYR A 298 -0.29 -3.66 11.69
C TYR A 298 -1.14 -3.97 12.93
N GLY A 299 -2.39 -4.39 12.73
CA GLY A 299 -3.32 -4.64 13.82
C GLY A 299 -4.56 -5.44 13.43
N PRO A 300 -5.43 -5.77 14.42
CA PRO A 300 -6.75 -6.30 14.13
C PRO A 300 -7.57 -5.26 13.35
N LYS A 301 -8.50 -5.73 12.53
CA LYS A 301 -9.33 -4.88 11.67
C LYS A 301 -10.52 -4.36 12.45
N LEU A 302 -10.31 -3.24 13.13
CA LEU A 302 -11.28 -2.56 13.98
C LEU A 302 -11.30 -1.09 13.62
N SER A 303 -12.49 -0.52 13.38
CA SER A 303 -12.59 0.87 12.91
C SER A 303 -12.05 1.86 13.94
N HIS A 304 -12.26 1.59 15.23
CA HIS A 304 -11.78 2.47 16.31
C HIS A 304 -10.25 2.48 16.49
N LEU A 305 -9.51 1.62 15.77
CA LEU A 305 -8.04 1.69 15.70
C LEU A 305 -7.56 2.57 14.54
N ASN A 306 -8.47 3.11 13.73
CA ASN A 306 -8.16 4.03 12.64
C ASN A 306 -8.70 5.42 12.97
N ASN A 307 -8.21 6.45 12.27
CA ASN A 307 -8.63 7.83 12.50
C ASN A 307 -9.98 8.16 11.85
N VAL A 308 -11.02 7.37 12.14
CA VAL A 308 -12.35 7.39 11.49
C VAL A 308 -13.48 7.62 12.49
N LEU A 309 -14.73 7.59 11.99
CA LEU A 309 -15.94 7.69 12.79
C LEU A 309 -16.55 6.31 13.07
N ALA A 310 -17.17 6.16 14.24
CA ALA A 310 -18.08 5.06 14.57
C ALA A 310 -19.42 5.61 15.08
N PHE A 311 -20.48 4.82 14.94
CA PHE A 311 -21.85 5.23 15.20
C PHE A 311 -22.56 4.29 16.16
N ALA A 312 -23.49 4.83 16.95
CA ALA A 312 -24.31 4.05 17.87
C ALA A 312 -25.73 4.65 18.03
N PRO A 313 -26.72 3.84 18.45
CA PRO A 313 -26.66 2.38 18.48
C PRO A 313 -26.77 1.79 17.07
N SER A 314 -26.08 0.69 16.82
CA SER A 314 -26.27 -0.08 15.59
C SER A 314 -26.71 -1.51 15.88
N SER A 315 -27.75 -1.97 15.17
CA SER A 315 -28.27 -3.33 15.27
C SER A 315 -27.38 -4.38 14.59
N THR A 316 -26.42 -3.95 13.77
CA THR A 316 -25.48 -4.80 13.03
C THR A 316 -24.08 -4.82 13.64
N SER A 317 -23.88 -4.16 14.78
CA SER A 317 -22.61 -4.19 15.53
C SER A 317 -22.23 -5.63 15.86
N GLN A 318 -21.00 -6.04 15.53
CA GLN A 318 -20.52 -7.42 15.73
C GLN A 318 -19.56 -7.59 16.92
N CYS A 319 -18.80 -6.55 17.29
CA CYS A 319 -17.74 -6.70 18.30
C CYS A 319 -17.53 -5.50 19.24
N ASN A 320 -18.30 -4.41 19.08
CA ASN A 320 -18.12 -3.20 19.89
C ASN A 320 -19.47 -2.61 20.35
N GLU A 321 -20.44 -3.46 20.68
CA GLU A 321 -21.80 -3.02 21.02
C GLU A 321 -21.82 -1.92 22.09
N PRO A 322 -22.61 -0.84 21.92
CA PRO A 322 -23.59 -0.61 20.84
C PRO A 322 -23.01 0.06 19.59
N TRP A 323 -21.70 0.22 19.49
CA TRP A 323 -21.00 0.94 18.42
C TRP A 323 -20.66 0.03 17.25
N GLU A 324 -20.81 0.57 16.05
CA GLU A 324 -20.34 -0.05 14.81
C GLU A 324 -19.59 0.99 13.99
N GLY A 325 -18.48 0.56 13.39
CA GLY A 325 -17.70 1.34 12.44
C GLY A 325 -17.97 0.91 11.00
N GLN A 326 -16.90 0.77 10.22
CA GLN A 326 -16.97 0.45 8.80
C GLN A 326 -17.07 -1.07 8.57
N LEU A 327 -17.64 -1.41 7.42
CA LEU A 327 -17.84 -2.76 6.93
C LEU A 327 -16.53 -3.55 6.87
N GLY A 328 -16.61 -4.84 7.14
CA GLY A 328 -15.48 -5.76 7.09
C GLY A 328 -14.66 -5.84 8.38
N GLU A 329 -15.00 -5.08 9.43
CA GLU A 329 -14.30 -5.10 10.71
C GLU A 329 -14.57 -6.37 11.56
N CYS A 330 -14.03 -6.37 12.79
CA CYS A 330 -14.17 -7.44 13.79
C CYS A 330 -13.46 -8.74 13.38
N GLY A 331 -12.24 -8.63 12.83
CA GLY A 331 -11.41 -9.77 12.42
C GLY A 331 -9.92 -9.50 12.49
N HIS A 332 -9.11 -10.55 12.36
CA HIS A 332 -7.66 -10.40 12.15
C HIS A 332 -7.34 -9.89 10.73
N TRP A 333 -8.11 -10.39 9.76
CA TRP A 333 -8.13 -9.95 8.37
C TRP A 333 -9.44 -9.23 8.09
N LEU A 334 -9.42 -8.31 7.10
CA LEU A 334 -10.61 -7.58 6.71
C LEU A 334 -11.60 -8.57 6.09
N LYS A 335 -12.84 -8.57 6.55
CA LYS A 335 -13.87 -9.46 6.01
C LYS A 335 -14.47 -8.82 4.76
N TYR A 336 -13.83 -9.03 3.61
CA TYR A 336 -14.22 -8.40 2.35
C TYR A 336 -15.21 -9.23 1.51
N THR A 337 -15.47 -10.48 1.86
CA THR A 337 -16.39 -11.36 1.10
C THR A 337 -17.75 -11.55 1.75
N THR A 338 -18.03 -10.84 2.85
CA THR A 338 -19.25 -11.00 3.65
C THR A 338 -20.17 -9.81 3.45
N ASP A 339 -21.45 -10.09 3.22
CA ASP A 339 -22.53 -9.09 3.16
C ASP A 339 -22.19 -7.91 2.22
N GLU A 340 -22.38 -6.68 2.70
CA GLU A 340 -22.14 -5.43 1.96
C GLU A 340 -20.65 -5.06 1.87
N ALA A 341 -19.76 -5.76 2.59
CA ALA A 341 -18.34 -5.39 2.66
C ALA A 341 -17.61 -5.53 1.32
N ALA A 342 -18.11 -6.38 0.42
CA ALA A 342 -17.58 -6.54 -0.93
C ALA A 342 -17.74 -5.28 -1.80
N ASP A 343 -18.73 -4.45 -1.47
CA ASP A 343 -19.04 -3.19 -2.15
C ASP A 343 -18.48 -1.96 -1.41
N ALA A 344 -17.78 -2.17 -0.29
CA ALA A 344 -17.29 -1.08 0.57
C ALA A 344 -16.35 -0.13 -0.18
N ALA A 345 -16.63 1.17 -0.05
CA ALA A 345 -15.86 2.22 -0.72
C ALA A 345 -15.92 3.56 0.01
N GLY A 346 -14.82 4.29 -0.06
CA GLY A 346 -14.78 5.75 0.05
C GLY A 346 -14.39 6.39 -1.28
N GLU A 347 -14.41 7.73 -1.33
CA GLU A 347 -14.01 8.52 -2.49
C GLU A 347 -13.48 9.88 -2.05
N ILE A 348 -12.33 10.28 -2.56
CA ILE A 348 -11.86 11.68 -2.47
C ILE A 348 -12.72 12.53 -3.41
N ILE A 349 -13.48 13.47 -2.85
CA ILE A 349 -14.45 14.29 -3.61
C ILE A 349 -13.77 15.51 -4.22
N SER A 350 -12.88 16.15 -3.47
CA SER A 350 -12.18 17.35 -3.93
C SER A 350 -10.83 17.47 -3.27
N SER A 351 -9.87 18.05 -3.97
CA SER A 351 -8.61 18.48 -3.42
C SER A 351 -8.12 19.74 -4.12
N SER A 352 -7.55 20.67 -3.38
CA SER A 352 -6.97 21.90 -3.92
C SER A 352 -5.87 22.43 -3.02
N GLN A 353 -4.90 23.12 -3.62
CA GLN A 353 -3.81 23.76 -2.93
C GLN A 353 -3.71 25.22 -3.39
N HIS A 354 -3.54 26.14 -2.44
CA HIS A 354 -3.28 27.54 -2.71
C HIS A 354 -2.18 28.05 -1.77
N GLY A 355 -0.96 28.15 -2.30
CA GLY A 355 0.24 28.39 -1.49
C GLY A 355 0.48 27.22 -0.53
N GLU A 356 0.61 27.52 0.76
CA GLU A 356 0.79 26.53 1.83
C GLU A 356 -0.55 26.01 2.40
N MET A 357 -1.67 26.62 2.02
CA MET A 357 -2.99 26.12 2.40
C MET A 357 -3.39 24.99 1.47
N MET A 358 -4.07 23.99 2.02
CA MET A 358 -4.72 22.98 1.22
C MET A 358 -6.07 22.58 1.77
N PHE A 359 -6.92 22.14 0.86
CA PHE A 359 -8.23 21.57 1.15
C PHE A 359 -8.31 20.19 0.53
N THR A 360 -8.87 19.23 1.26
CA THR A 360 -9.32 17.96 0.70
C THR A 360 -10.59 17.50 1.40
N SER A 361 -11.39 16.70 0.71
CA SER A 361 -12.55 16.07 1.31
C SER A 361 -12.85 14.70 0.74
N GLY A 362 -13.58 13.89 1.50
CA GLY A 362 -13.99 12.56 1.10
C GLY A 362 -15.37 12.17 1.61
N GLU A 363 -16.01 11.27 0.89
CA GLU A 363 -17.29 10.65 1.22
C GLU A 363 -17.05 9.17 1.49
N ALA A 364 -17.57 8.66 2.60
CA ALA A 364 -17.35 7.28 3.04
C ALA A 364 -18.64 6.56 3.43
N VAL A 365 -19.83 7.07 3.08
CA VAL A 365 -21.11 6.43 3.43
C VAL A 365 -21.17 4.97 3.02
N SER A 366 -20.62 4.60 1.85
CA SER A 366 -20.57 3.22 1.36
C SER A 366 -19.59 2.32 2.11
N ALA A 367 -18.78 2.86 3.02
CA ALA A 367 -17.97 2.09 3.94
C ALA A 367 -18.75 1.67 5.21
N TYR A 368 -19.97 2.16 5.42
CA TYR A 368 -20.80 1.83 6.59
C TYR A 368 -22.02 0.99 6.19
N SER A 369 -22.55 0.21 7.13
CA SER A 369 -23.73 -0.62 6.85
C SER A 369 -24.96 0.22 6.47
N SER A 370 -25.68 -0.23 5.46
CA SER A 370 -26.95 0.37 5.05
C SER A 370 -28.00 0.40 6.17
N ALA A 371 -27.91 -0.51 7.15
CA ALA A 371 -28.78 -0.58 8.33
C ALA A 371 -28.71 0.68 9.20
N MET A 372 -27.59 1.41 9.17
CA MET A 372 -27.43 2.69 9.87
C MET A 372 -28.26 3.82 9.24
N LYS A 373 -28.70 3.64 7.99
CA LYS A 373 -29.42 4.64 7.19
C LYS A 373 -28.70 6.00 7.14
N LEU A 374 -27.39 5.97 6.96
CA LEU A 374 -26.59 7.16 6.69
C LEU A 374 -26.79 7.58 5.23
N LYS A 375 -26.91 8.89 5.01
CA LYS A 375 -26.96 9.49 3.67
C LYS A 375 -25.61 10.03 3.24
N SER A 376 -24.83 10.56 4.18
CA SER A 376 -23.49 11.07 3.95
C SER A 376 -22.65 10.92 5.22
N VAL A 377 -21.40 10.48 5.03
CA VAL A 377 -20.32 10.53 6.03
C VAL A 377 -19.16 11.25 5.37
N TYR A 378 -19.24 12.58 5.36
CA TYR A 378 -18.32 13.45 4.66
C TYR A 378 -17.31 14.06 5.61
N ARG A 379 -16.03 13.99 5.27
CA ARG A 379 -14.95 14.63 6.02
C ARG A 379 -14.22 15.63 5.14
N ALA A 380 -13.96 16.81 5.67
CA ALA A 380 -13.11 17.82 5.06
C ALA A 380 -11.90 18.13 5.95
N LEU A 381 -10.74 18.30 5.32
CA LEU A 381 -9.51 18.77 5.92
C LEU A 381 -9.14 20.10 5.28
N VAL A 382 -8.85 21.10 6.12
CA VAL A 382 -8.32 22.40 5.70
C VAL A 382 -7.03 22.65 6.46
N LEU A 383 -5.88 22.56 5.80
CA LEU A 383 -4.63 23.06 6.38
C LEU A 383 -4.60 24.57 6.18
N LEU A 384 -4.72 25.31 7.27
CA LEU A 384 -4.75 26.77 7.28
C LEU A 384 -3.33 27.35 7.20
N ASN A 385 -2.36 26.63 7.78
CA ASN A 385 -0.93 26.89 7.71
C ASN A 385 -0.19 25.60 8.08
N THR A 386 1.13 25.59 7.99
CA THR A 386 1.97 24.40 8.25
C THR A 386 1.70 23.72 9.61
N GLN A 387 1.14 24.40 10.60
CA GLN A 387 0.93 23.84 11.95
C GLN A 387 -0.54 23.69 12.35
N THR A 388 -1.48 24.19 11.54
CA THR A 388 -2.90 24.26 11.92
C THR A 388 -3.77 23.54 10.91
N LEU A 389 -4.30 22.40 11.32
CA LEU A 389 -5.26 21.60 10.55
C LEU A 389 -6.66 21.74 11.17
N LEU A 390 -7.64 22.14 10.36
CA LEU A 390 -9.05 22.08 10.69
C LEU A 390 -9.67 20.82 10.07
N VAL A 391 -10.34 20.02 10.89
CA VAL A 391 -11.09 18.82 10.48
C VAL A 391 -12.57 19.09 10.67
N VAL A 392 -13.38 18.90 9.63
CA VAL A 392 -14.83 19.11 9.68
C VAL A 392 -15.52 17.84 9.20
N ASP A 393 -16.30 17.23 10.09
CA ASP A 393 -17.16 16.10 9.77
C ASP A 393 -18.61 16.57 9.54
N HIS A 394 -19.20 16.17 8.41
CA HIS A 394 -20.60 16.35 8.09
C HIS A 394 -21.26 14.98 7.97
N ILE A 395 -22.28 14.77 8.80
CA ILE A 395 -22.98 13.49 8.92
C ILE A 395 -24.46 13.76 8.63
N GLU A 396 -24.95 13.20 7.53
CA GLU A 396 -26.35 13.28 7.16
C GLU A 396 -27.01 11.91 7.35
N LYS A 397 -28.16 11.88 8.03
CA LYS A 397 -28.95 10.66 8.26
C LYS A 397 -30.22 10.69 7.42
N LEU A 398 -30.64 9.53 6.94
CA LEU A 398 -31.99 9.36 6.40
C LEU A 398 -33.02 9.36 7.53
N GLU A 399 -34.28 9.61 7.17
CA GLU A 399 -35.40 9.52 8.10
C GLU A 399 -35.49 8.11 8.71
N GLY A 400 -35.69 8.05 10.03
CA GLY A 400 -35.77 6.79 10.78
C GLY A 400 -34.44 6.04 10.92
N SER A 401 -33.29 6.71 10.77
CA SER A 401 -31.98 6.18 11.20
C SER A 401 -31.99 5.88 12.70
N PRO A 402 -31.46 4.71 13.13
CA PRO A 402 -31.41 4.34 14.56
C PRO A 402 -30.33 5.11 15.33
N LEU A 403 -29.40 5.79 14.64
CA LEU A 403 -28.22 6.39 15.23
C LEU A 403 -28.55 7.63 16.07
N SER A 404 -28.00 7.68 17.28
CA SER A 404 -28.12 8.80 18.22
C SER A 404 -26.78 9.40 18.63
N SER A 405 -25.67 8.69 18.42
CA SER A 405 -24.32 9.09 18.84
C SER A 405 -23.27 8.81 17.77
N VAL A 406 -22.21 9.61 17.78
CA VAL A 406 -21.00 9.46 16.95
C VAL A 406 -19.77 9.55 17.85
N SER A 407 -18.75 8.76 17.53
CA SER A 407 -17.42 8.83 18.13
C SER A 407 -16.39 9.01 17.02
N ALA A 408 -15.41 9.88 17.26
CA ALA A 408 -14.27 10.10 16.38
C ALA A 408 -12.99 9.65 17.10
N PHE A 409 -12.14 8.92 16.39
CA PHE A 409 -10.89 8.40 16.93
C PHE A 409 -9.69 9.11 16.30
N PHE A 410 -8.68 9.40 17.12
CA PHE A 410 -7.41 10.00 16.69
C PHE A 410 -6.28 9.32 17.44
N HIS A 411 -5.24 8.91 16.73
CA HIS A 411 -4.16 8.09 17.28
C HIS A 411 -2.81 8.79 17.21
N ASN A 412 -1.94 8.44 18.16
CA ASN A 412 -0.53 8.76 18.13
C ASN A 412 0.25 7.56 18.70
N LEU A 413 1.16 7.00 17.91
CA LEU A 413 1.94 5.82 18.32
C LEU A 413 3.12 6.13 19.24
N ASP A 414 3.58 7.38 19.26
CA ASP A 414 4.81 7.76 19.96
C ASP A 414 4.52 8.42 21.31
N ILE A 415 3.35 9.05 21.47
CA ILE A 415 3.02 9.90 22.60
C ILE A 415 1.55 9.70 23.01
N ASP A 416 1.32 9.46 24.31
CA ASP A 416 -0.03 9.41 24.87
C ASP A 416 -0.71 10.78 24.90
N PHE A 417 -1.99 10.83 24.51
CA PHE A 417 -2.81 12.03 24.66
C PHE A 417 -3.01 12.36 26.15
N LYS A 418 -2.82 13.63 26.51
CA LYS A 418 -3.07 14.14 27.87
C LYS A 418 -4.27 15.07 27.86
N TYR A 419 -5.22 14.81 28.75
CA TYR A 419 -6.26 15.76 29.04
C TYR A 419 -5.67 16.92 29.85
N VAL A 420 -5.78 18.14 29.34
CA VAL A 420 -5.46 19.36 30.08
C VAL A 420 -6.78 20.00 30.50
N PRO A 421 -7.22 19.86 31.77
CA PRO A 421 -8.36 20.62 32.27
C PRO A 421 -7.98 22.10 32.27
N TYR A 422 -8.71 22.90 31.50
CA TYR A 422 -8.61 24.37 31.53
C TYR A 422 -9.31 24.94 32.77
#